data_AF-A0AAN9M2I3-F1
#
_entry.id   AF-A0AAN9M2I3-F1
#
_cell.length_a   1.000
_cell.length_b   1.000
_cell.length_c   1.000
_cell.angle_alpha   90.00
_cell.angle_beta   90.00
_cell.angle_gamma   90.00
#
_symmetry.space_group_name_H-M   'P 1'
#
loop_
_entity.id
_entity.type
_entity.pdbx_description
1 polymer ?
#
loop_
_entity_poly.entity_id
_entity_poly.type
_entity_poly.pdbx_seq_one_letter_code
_entity_poly.pdbx_strand_id
1 'polypeptide(L)'
;MYDHVINPGHWTEDMRDDTLESVDLYDRNMRVVDVGGGTGFTTLGIVKHVDDKNVTILDQFPGQLGPKAEDVKKPVNPLLFLSRFILGPIAAIYYVLVPIYMWIKDQIVPKGMFI
;
A
#
# COMPACT_ATOMS: atom_id res chain seq x y z
N MET A 1 -2.89 -5.01 -6.21
CA MET A 1 -1.53 -5.42 -5.78
C MET A 1 -1.59 -6.37 -4.59
N TYR A 2 -2.28 -6.02 -3.50
CA TYR A 2 -2.43 -6.92 -2.35
C TYR A 2 -3.09 -8.26 -2.71
N ASP A 3 -4.30 -8.24 -3.26
CA ASP A 3 -5.06 -9.48 -3.52
C ASP A 3 -4.45 -10.40 -4.59
N HIS A 4 -3.64 -9.84 -5.51
CA HIS A 4 -3.10 -10.58 -6.66
C HIS A 4 -1.60 -10.88 -6.57
N VAL A 5 -0.86 -10.29 -5.62
CA VAL A 5 0.60 -10.42 -5.52
C VAL A 5 1.04 -10.72 -4.08
N ILE A 6 0.50 -10.03 -3.09
CA ILE A 6 0.89 -10.20 -1.68
C ILE A 6 0.14 -11.38 -1.04
N ASN A 7 -1.20 -11.41 -1.17
CA ASN A 7 -2.06 -12.42 -0.56
C ASN A 7 -1.75 -13.84 -1.04
N PRO A 8 -1.53 -14.13 -2.33
CA PRO A 8 -1.16 -15.48 -2.76
C PRO A 8 0.13 -16.01 -2.12
N GLY A 9 1.02 -15.12 -1.65
CA GLY A 9 2.26 -15.49 -0.95
C GLY A 9 2.16 -15.57 0.58
N HIS A 10 1.12 -15.02 1.21
CA HIS A 10 1.04 -14.89 2.68
C HIS A 10 -0.33 -15.20 3.29
N TRP A 11 -1.43 -14.97 2.56
CA TRP A 11 -2.82 -15.07 3.04
C TRP A 11 -3.75 -15.59 1.92
N THR A 12 -4.09 -16.88 1.95
CA THR A 12 -5.02 -17.49 0.98
C THR A 12 -6.47 -17.39 1.45
N GLU A 13 -7.41 -17.60 0.53
CA GLU A 13 -8.85 -17.65 0.87
C GLU A 13 -9.19 -18.78 1.84
N ASP A 14 -8.54 -19.94 1.71
CA ASP A 14 -8.72 -21.08 2.61
C ASP A 14 -8.25 -20.72 4.02
N MET A 15 -7.07 -20.09 4.16
CA MET A 15 -6.58 -19.62 5.47
C MET A 15 -7.53 -18.59 6.11
N ARG A 16 -8.14 -17.71 5.30
CA ARG A 16 -9.17 -16.77 5.78
C ARG A 16 -10.39 -17.53 6.30
N ASP A 17 -10.91 -18.45 5.50
CA ASP A 17 -12.13 -19.18 5.82
C ASP A 17 -11.92 -20.06 7.07
N ASP A 18 -10.79 -20.77 7.17
CA ASP A 18 -10.38 -21.54 8.36
C ASP A 18 -10.29 -20.65 9.62
N THR A 19 -9.74 -19.43 9.48
CA THR A 19 -9.65 -18.49 10.61
C THR A 19 -11.03 -18.02 11.05
N LEU A 20 -11.95 -17.80 10.12
CA LEU A 20 -13.30 -17.32 10.40
C LEU A 20 -14.19 -18.39 11.07
N GLU A 21 -13.85 -19.67 10.99
CA GLU A 21 -14.56 -20.72 11.75
C GLU A 21 -14.57 -20.45 13.25
N SER A 22 -13.52 -19.80 13.77
CA SER A 22 -13.40 -19.46 15.19
C SER A 22 -14.24 -18.25 15.62
N VAL A 23 -14.79 -17.49 14.68
CA VAL A 23 -15.49 -16.21 14.93
C VAL A 23 -16.99 -16.40 15.23
N ASP A 24 -17.49 -17.64 15.18
CA ASP A 24 -18.86 -18.04 15.54
C ASP A 24 -19.94 -17.18 14.85
N LEU A 25 -19.81 -17.03 13.53
CA LEU A 25 -20.75 -16.28 12.69
C LEU A 25 -21.93 -17.18 12.27
N TYR A 26 -22.92 -17.35 13.15
CA TYR A 26 -24.02 -18.31 12.97
C TYR A 26 -25.37 -17.71 12.54
N ASP A 27 -25.56 -16.39 12.61
CA ASP A 27 -26.81 -15.72 12.24
C ASP A 27 -26.56 -14.54 11.28
N ARG A 28 -27.32 -14.52 10.18
CA ARG A 28 -27.32 -13.47 9.15
C ARG A 28 -27.57 -12.06 9.72
N ASN A 29 -28.31 -11.96 10.82
CA ASN A 29 -28.68 -10.70 11.46
C ASN A 29 -27.67 -10.19 12.49
N MET A 30 -26.56 -10.92 12.72
CA MET A 30 -25.50 -10.46 13.62
C MET A 30 -24.93 -9.12 13.16
N ARG A 31 -24.54 -8.28 14.11
CA ARG A 31 -23.80 -7.05 13.83
C ARG A 31 -22.32 -7.30 14.01
N VAL A 32 -21.55 -7.08 12.95
CA VAL A 32 -20.11 -7.35 12.93
C VAL A 32 -19.36 -6.06 12.68
N VAL A 33 -18.28 -5.85 13.43
CA VAL A 33 -17.33 -4.75 13.19
C VAL A 33 -16.01 -5.37 12.74
N ASP A 34 -15.62 -5.10 11.50
CA ASP A 34 -14.35 -5.53 10.93
C ASP A 34 -13.30 -4.42 11.11
N VAL A 35 -12.39 -4.59 12.07
CA VAL A 35 -11.38 -3.59 12.45
C VAL A 35 -10.08 -3.85 11.72
N GLY A 36 -9.61 -2.87 10.96
CA GLY A 36 -8.45 -3.01 10.07
C GLY A 36 -8.83 -3.67 8.75
N GLY A 37 -10.06 -3.45 8.27
CA GLY A 37 -10.62 -4.15 7.11
C GLY A 37 -9.80 -4.05 5.82
N GLY A 38 -8.89 -3.07 5.71
CA GLY A 38 -7.83 -3.12 4.71
C GLY A 38 -8.40 -3.06 3.30
N THR A 39 -8.08 -4.05 2.47
CA THR A 39 -8.65 -4.23 1.12
C THR A 39 -10.05 -4.83 1.11
N GLY A 40 -10.58 -5.24 2.26
CA GLY A 40 -11.87 -5.93 2.39
C GLY A 40 -11.74 -7.46 2.30
N PHE A 41 -10.52 -8.01 2.29
CA PHE A 41 -10.28 -9.45 2.11
C PHE A 41 -10.99 -10.32 3.16
N THR A 42 -10.87 -9.97 4.43
CA THR A 42 -11.58 -10.66 5.54
C THR A 42 -13.08 -10.38 5.49
N THR A 43 -13.48 -9.15 5.15
CA THR A 43 -14.88 -8.76 5.00
C THR A 43 -15.62 -9.66 4.00
N LEU A 44 -14.98 -10.05 2.90
CA LEU A 44 -15.55 -10.97 1.91
C LEU A 44 -15.90 -12.34 2.50
N GLY A 45 -15.15 -12.80 3.52
CA GLY A 45 -15.48 -14.01 4.26
C GLY A 45 -16.66 -13.79 5.22
N ILE A 46 -16.67 -12.68 5.96
CA ILE A 46 -17.73 -12.34 6.92
C ILE A 46 -19.10 -12.26 6.23
N VAL A 47 -19.20 -11.61 5.08
CA VAL A 47 -20.48 -11.43 4.36
C VAL A 47 -21.04 -12.73 3.75
N LYS A 48 -20.27 -13.82 3.74
CA LYS A 48 -20.81 -15.16 3.44
C LYS A 48 -21.79 -15.63 4.53
N HIS A 49 -21.61 -15.17 5.77
CA HIS A 49 -22.36 -15.60 6.95
C HIS A 49 -23.32 -14.53 7.48
N VAL A 50 -22.97 -13.25 7.35
CA VAL A 50 -23.73 -12.09 7.88
C VAL A 50 -24.20 -11.20 6.72
N ASP A 51 -25.39 -10.61 6.83
CA ASP A 51 -25.86 -9.64 5.83
C ASP A 51 -24.91 -8.43 5.79
N ASP A 52 -24.53 -7.99 4.59
CA ASP A 52 -23.59 -6.89 4.34
C ASP A 52 -23.97 -5.58 5.06
N LYS A 53 -25.26 -5.23 5.11
CA LYS A 53 -25.80 -4.08 5.85
C LYS A 53 -25.48 -4.09 7.35
N ASN A 54 -25.18 -5.27 7.91
CA ASN A 54 -24.86 -5.46 9.32
C ASN A 54 -23.35 -5.53 9.58
N VAL A 55 -22.51 -5.38 8.54
CA VAL A 55 -21.05 -5.35 8.65
C VAL A 55 -20.55 -3.91 8.59
N THR A 56 -19.88 -3.45 9.64
CA THR A 56 -19.24 -2.13 9.69
C THR A 56 -17.72 -2.29 9.58
N ILE A 57 -17.13 -1.71 8.54
CA ILE A 57 -15.67 -1.75 8.33
C ILE A 57 -15.04 -0.51 8.95
N LEU A 58 -14.04 -0.71 9.81
CA LEU A 58 -13.23 0.36 10.39
C LEU A 58 -11.79 0.24 9.89
N ASP A 59 -11.23 1.34 9.39
CA ASP A 59 -9.82 1.41 8.98
C ASP A 59 -9.27 2.79 9.36
N GLN A 60 -7.98 2.85 9.69
CA GLN A 60 -7.30 4.07 10.11
C GLN A 60 -6.94 4.97 8.92
N PHE A 61 -6.84 4.42 7.70
CA PHE A 61 -6.46 5.17 6.52
C PHE A 61 -7.67 5.47 5.60
N PRO A 62 -8.07 6.75 5.43
CA PRO A 62 -9.23 7.11 4.60
C PRO A 62 -9.14 6.60 3.15
N GLY A 63 -7.92 6.55 2.58
CA GLY A 63 -7.69 6.06 1.22
C GLY A 63 -7.82 4.55 1.06
N GLN A 64 -7.92 3.79 2.16
CA GLN A 64 -8.18 2.35 2.11
C GLN A 64 -9.67 2.06 1.91
N LEU A 65 -10.58 2.79 2.55
CA LEU A 65 -12.01 2.55 2.40
C LEU A 65 -12.61 3.24 1.15
N GLY A 66 -11.85 4.15 0.53
CA GLY A 66 -12.19 4.75 -0.77
C GLY A 66 -11.84 3.87 -1.97
N PRO A 67 -12.28 4.23 -3.19
CA PRO A 67 -11.92 3.50 -4.41
C PRO A 67 -10.40 3.43 -4.58
N LYS A 68 -9.84 2.25 -4.31
CA LYS A 68 -8.39 1.96 -4.30
C LYS A 68 -7.74 1.83 -5.66
N ALA A 69 -8.49 1.91 -6.75
CA ALA A 69 -7.92 1.83 -8.08
C ALA A 69 -7.53 3.24 -8.54
N GLU A 70 -6.23 3.48 -8.71
CA GLU A 70 -5.86 4.21 -9.93
C GLU A 70 -6.56 3.46 -11.06
N ASP A 71 -7.59 4.10 -11.61
CA ASP A 71 -8.42 3.53 -12.64
C ASP A 71 -7.50 3.27 -13.83
N VAL A 72 -7.04 2.04 -14.00
CA VAL A 72 -6.14 1.61 -15.09
C VAL A 72 -6.74 1.87 -16.47
N LYS A 73 -8.05 2.16 -16.54
CA LYS A 73 -8.74 2.59 -17.75
C LYS A 73 -8.65 4.09 -18.02
N LYS A 74 -8.28 4.91 -17.02
CA LYS A 74 -8.08 6.34 -17.23
C LYS A 74 -6.84 6.56 -18.08
N PRO A 75 -6.93 7.40 -19.13
CA PRO A 75 -5.77 7.71 -19.95
C PRO A 75 -4.70 8.39 -19.09
N VAL A 76 -3.46 7.91 -19.22
CA VAL A 76 -2.30 8.55 -18.59
C VAL A 76 -2.06 9.91 -19.23
N ASN A 77 -1.68 10.91 -18.43
CA ASN A 77 -1.26 12.21 -18.96
C ASN A 77 0.19 12.08 -19.49
N PRO A 78 0.44 12.23 -20.81
CA PRO A 78 1.77 12.01 -21.39
C PRO A 78 2.84 12.97 -20.86
N LEU A 79 2.47 14.22 -20.57
CA LEU A 79 3.39 15.23 -20.01
C LEU A 79 3.80 14.85 -18.58
N LEU A 80 2.85 14.40 -17.77
CA LEU A 80 3.12 13.96 -16.39
C LEU A 80 3.93 12.66 -16.36
N PHE A 81 3.71 11.77 -17.32
CA PHE A 81 4.50 10.56 -17.47
C PHE A 81 5.95 10.89 -17.84
N LEU A 82 6.14 11.74 -18.85
CA LEU A 82 7.47 12.17 -19.27
C LEU A 82 8.23 12.93 -18.18
N SER A 83 7.54 13.79 -17.42
CA SER A 83 8.17 14.52 -16.31
C SER A 83 8.68 13.58 -15.22
N ARG A 84 7.96 12.51 -14.89
CA ARG A 84 8.42 11.47 -13.94
C ARG A 84 9.65 10.72 -14.46
N PHE A 85 9.69 10.43 -15.76
CA PHE A 85 10.85 9.79 -16.42
C PHE A 85 12.10 10.66 -16.45
N ILE A 86 11.97 11.99 -16.36
CA ILE A 86 13.10 12.93 -16.35
C ILE A 86 13.52 13.28 -14.92
N LEU A 87 12.56 13.57 -14.04
CA LEU A 87 12.82 13.97 -12.65
C LEU A 87 13.50 12.86 -11.84
N GLY A 88 13.12 11.59 -12.05
CA GLY A 88 13.71 10.45 -11.36
C GLY A 88 15.22 10.33 -11.60
N PRO A 89 15.68 10.23 -12.86
CA PRO A 89 17.10 10.20 -13.18
C PRO A 89 17.88 11.42 -12.70
N ILE A 90 17.32 12.64 -12.80
CA ILE A 90 17.98 13.85 -12.29
C ILE A 90 18.20 13.76 -10.78
N ALA A 91 17.18 13.35 -10.04
CA ALA A 91 17.30 13.14 -8.60
C ALA A 91 18.34 12.06 -8.27
N ALA A 92 18.31 10.92 -8.98
CA ALA A 92 19.29 9.85 -8.79
C ALA A 92 20.72 10.33 -9.05
N ILE A 93 20.95 11.08 -10.13
CA ILE A 93 22.26 11.68 -10.43
C ILE A 93 22.70 12.61 -9.30
N TYR A 94 21.82 13.48 -8.80
CA TYR A 94 22.13 14.37 -7.67
C TYR A 94 22.56 13.59 -6.42
N TYR A 95 21.78 12.57 -6.04
CA TYR A 95 22.07 11.76 -4.85
C TYR A 95 23.29 10.84 -4.98
N VAL A 96 23.74 10.54 -6.19
CA VAL A 96 24.99 9.77 -6.43
C VAL A 96 26.20 10.70 -6.52
N LEU A 97 26.10 11.80 -7.26
CA LEU A 97 27.24 12.69 -7.50
C LEU A 97 27.61 13.54 -6.28
N VAL A 98 26.64 13.99 -5.48
CA VAL A 98 26.93 14.83 -4.30
C VAL A 98 27.79 14.10 -3.27
N PRO A 99 27.49 12.86 -2.84
CA PRO A 99 28.36 12.14 -1.90
C PRO A 99 29.74 11.83 -2.47
N ILE A 100 29.84 11.46 -3.75
CA ILE A 100 31.13 11.23 -4.42
C ILE A 100 31.97 12.50 -4.44
N TYR A 101 31.35 13.63 -4.82
CA TYR A 101 32.00 14.94 -4.78
C TYR A 101 32.46 15.30 -3.37
N MET A 102 31.61 15.14 -2.36
CA MET A 102 31.97 15.43 -0.96
C MET A 102 33.12 14.54 -0.48
N TRP A 103 33.11 13.25 -0.87
CA TRP A 103 34.17 12.31 -0.53
C TRP A 103 35.51 12.71 -1.16
N ILE A 104 35.53 13.00 -2.47
CA ILE A 104 36.75 13.47 -3.18
C ILE A 104 37.23 14.79 -2.57
N LYS A 105 36.32 15.73 -2.28
CA LYS A 105 36.64 17.01 -1.64
C LYS A 105 37.33 16.81 -0.29
N ASP A 106 36.85 15.89 0.56
CA ASP A 106 37.48 15.63 1.88
C ASP A 106 38.90 15.06 1.75
N GLN A 107 39.23 14.37 0.65
CA GLN A 107 40.59 13.87 0.41
C GLN A 107 41.56 14.97 -0.05
N ILE A 108 41.06 16.04 -0.68
CA ILE A 108 41.90 17.06 -1.32
C ILE A 108 42.02 18.33 -0.47
N VAL A 109 40.94 18.74 0.20
CA VAL A 109 40.90 20.01 0.93
C VAL A 109 41.55 19.84 2.31
N PRO A 110 42.62 20.60 2.64
CA PRO A 110 43.23 20.55 3.97
C PRO A 110 42.26 20.96 5.07
N LYS A 111 42.23 20.19 6.16
CA LYS A 111 41.34 20.46 7.31
C LYS A 111 41.88 21.66 8.09
N GLY A 112 41.01 22.65 8.35
CA GLY A 112 41.35 23.86 9.12
C GLY A 112 41.31 25.19 8.34
N MET A 113 40.96 25.17 7.05
CA MET A 113 40.72 26.37 6.26
C MET A 113 39.23 26.70 6.28
N PHE A 114 38.86 27.76 7.01
CA PHE A 114 37.53 28.36 6.90
C PHE A 114 37.49 29.16 5.59
N ILE A 115 36.63 28.74 4.66
CA ILE A 115 36.21 29.53 3.49
C ILE A 115 34.75 29.92 3.71
#